data_AF-A0A9E1BD11-F1
#
_entry.id   AF-A0A9E1BD11-F1
#
_cell.length_a   1.000
_cell.length_b   1.000
_cell.length_c   1.000
_cell.angle_alpha   90.00
_cell.angle_beta   90.00
_cell.angle_gamma   90.00
#
_symmetry.space_group_name_H-M   'P 1'
#
loop_
_entity.id
_entity.type
_entity.pdbx_description
1 polymer ?
#
loop_
_entity_poly.entity_id
_entity_poly.type
_entity_poly.pdbx_seq_one_letter_code
_entity_poly.pdbx_strand_id
1 'polypeptide(L)'
;MQYKEILDDYIAHGNKNLSAEDEKAKVDAYMQGPFGVGLDKIIGIEEGTEDWITKTIDKIDSMLSNKYTPEERRALYGKYPETIEKAIDWELQGYMDFLRDNSIDGKPTIEGKMIGLGTKEEEADLRAFMDSMSSLYPNNNKESLSLLSRTDLSIEEFKTLFAKAREKATKDVEEQRKQIIKEEQEYNAN
;
A
#
# COMPACT_ATOMS: atom_id res chain seq x y z
N MET A 1 11.51 -3.75 24.86
CA MET A 1 11.45 -2.35 24.39
C MET A 1 10.37 -2.29 23.32
N GLN A 2 9.39 -1.41 23.45
CA GLN A 2 8.34 -1.28 22.45
C GLN A 2 8.88 -0.46 21.26
N TYR A 3 8.44 -0.77 20.03
CA TYR A 3 8.82 -0.06 18.80
C TYR A 3 8.87 1.48 18.96
N LYS A 4 7.84 2.06 19.61
CA LYS A 4 7.75 3.51 19.81
C LYS A 4 8.89 4.06 20.66
N GLU A 5 9.32 3.34 21.70
CA GLU A 5 10.42 3.74 22.56
C GLU A 5 11.75 3.74 21.78
N ILE A 6 11.92 2.79 20.86
CA ILE A 6 13.11 2.70 20.01
C ILE A 6 13.20 3.90 19.07
N LEU A 7 12.09 4.27 18.45
CA LEU A 7 12.01 5.40 17.53
C LEU A 7 12.20 6.73 18.25
N ASP A 8 11.53 6.93 19.39
CA ASP A 8 11.67 8.13 20.21
C ASP A 8 13.11 8.27 20.75
N ASP A 9 13.75 7.16 21.15
CA ASP A 9 15.17 7.13 21.54
C ASP A 9 16.09 7.52 20.39
N TYR A 10 15.86 7.02 19.18
CA TYR A 10 16.63 7.40 17.99
C TYR A 10 16.44 8.87 17.62
N ILE A 11 15.22 9.39 17.68
CA ILE A 11 14.93 10.82 17.41
C ILE A 11 15.65 11.71 18.43
N ALA A 12 15.65 11.34 19.71
CA ALA A 12 16.25 12.13 20.77
C ALA A 12 17.79 12.05 20.81
N HIS A 13 18.37 10.91 20.44
CA HIS A 13 19.77 10.61 20.70
C HIS A 13 20.59 10.13 19.50
N GLY A 14 19.96 9.90 18.35
CA GLY A 14 20.59 9.32 17.15
C GLY A 14 21.06 7.87 17.38
N ASN A 15 22.01 7.44 16.55
CA ASN A 15 22.66 6.15 16.74
C ASN A 15 23.52 6.15 18.01
N LYS A 16 23.36 5.10 18.81
CA LYS A 16 24.19 4.82 19.97
C LYS A 16 25.20 3.74 19.61
N ASN A 17 26.38 3.81 20.21
CA ASN A 17 27.33 2.70 20.14
C ASN A 17 26.88 1.58 21.08
N LEU A 18 26.03 0.69 20.58
CA LEU A 18 25.58 -0.51 21.26
C LEU A 18 26.51 -1.70 20.95
N SER A 19 26.41 -2.76 21.75
CA SER A 19 27.01 -4.04 21.39
C SER A 19 26.30 -4.61 20.15
N ALA A 20 26.96 -5.51 19.40
CA ALA A 20 26.35 -6.13 18.23
C ALA A 20 25.07 -6.91 18.57
N GLU A 21 25.01 -7.52 19.76
CA GLU A 21 23.83 -8.25 20.25
C GLU A 21 22.68 -7.30 20.59
N ASP A 22 22.98 -6.19 21.28
CA ASP A 22 21.99 -5.18 21.63
C ASP A 22 21.44 -4.45 20.40
N GLU A 23 22.32 -4.12 19.43
CA GLU A 23 21.91 -3.50 18.17
C GLU A 23 20.98 -4.42 17.40
N LYS A 24 21.34 -5.71 17.29
CA LYS A 24 20.49 -6.72 16.66
C LYS A 24 19.13 -6.83 17.37
N ALA A 25 19.11 -6.90 18.70
CA ALA A 25 17.86 -6.98 19.46
C ALA A 25 16.97 -5.74 19.28
N LYS A 26 17.58 -4.55 19.19
CA LYS A 26 16.89 -3.28 18.92
C LYS A 26 16.30 -3.27 17.51
N VAL A 27 17.07 -3.68 16.50
CA VAL A 27 16.59 -3.80 15.12
C VAL A 27 15.46 -4.83 15.02
N ASP A 28 15.61 -6.01 15.61
CA ASP A 28 14.57 -7.06 15.59
C ASP A 28 13.26 -6.54 16.20
N ALA A 29 13.33 -5.87 17.35
CA ALA A 29 12.16 -5.30 18.01
C ALA A 29 11.53 -4.16 17.20
N TYR A 30 12.33 -3.36 16.49
CA TYR A 30 11.84 -2.32 15.59
C TYR A 30 11.12 -2.91 14.37
N MET A 31 11.74 -3.86 13.69
CA MET A 31 11.21 -4.48 12.47
C MET A 31 9.96 -5.35 12.71
N GLN A 32 9.69 -5.73 13.96
CA GLN A 32 8.44 -6.39 14.37
C GLN A 32 7.29 -5.39 14.64
N GLY A 33 7.58 -4.10 14.62
CA GLY A 33 6.59 -3.03 14.77
C GLY A 33 5.65 -2.90 13.57
N PRO A 34 4.54 -2.18 13.74
CA PRO A 34 3.65 -1.84 12.62
C PRO A 34 4.36 -0.89 11.65
N PHE A 35 4.31 -1.23 10.36
CA PHE A 35 4.90 -0.43 9.29
C PHE A 35 4.34 1.00 9.24
N GLY A 36 5.21 1.97 9.05
CA GLY A 36 4.92 3.39 8.84
C GLY A 36 4.58 4.18 10.11
N VAL A 37 4.30 3.51 11.23
CA VAL A 37 3.80 4.18 12.44
C VAL A 37 4.89 5.05 13.07
N GLY A 38 4.65 6.34 13.28
CA GLY A 38 5.62 7.23 13.94
C GLY A 38 6.67 7.82 12.99
N LEU A 39 6.70 7.42 11.71
CA LEU A 39 7.55 8.06 10.71
C LEU A 39 7.21 9.54 10.51
N ASP A 40 5.97 9.94 10.76
CA ASP A 40 5.51 11.33 10.78
C ASP A 40 6.38 12.22 11.69
N LYS A 41 6.88 11.67 12.82
CA LYS A 41 7.78 12.38 13.73
C LYS A 41 9.17 12.64 13.13
N ILE A 42 9.64 11.74 12.27
CA ILE A 42 10.92 11.89 11.55
C ILE A 42 10.76 12.81 10.34
N ILE A 43 9.70 12.59 9.58
CA ILE A 43 9.40 13.30 8.32
C ILE A 43 9.02 14.75 8.63
N GLY A 44 8.28 14.97 9.72
CA GLY A 44 7.77 16.27 10.15
C GLY A 44 6.61 16.77 9.29
N ILE A 45 5.86 15.87 8.65
CA ILE A 45 4.70 16.19 7.81
C ILE A 45 3.49 15.45 8.37
N GLU A 46 2.43 16.20 8.64
CA GLU A 46 1.17 15.67 9.14
C GLU A 46 0.34 15.10 7.98
N GLU A 47 -0.05 13.83 8.10
CA GLU A 47 -0.94 13.15 7.15
C GLU A 47 -2.30 13.87 7.04
N GLY A 48 -2.87 13.92 5.84
CA GLY A 48 -4.17 14.55 5.58
C GLY A 48 -4.12 16.07 5.36
N THR A 49 -2.96 16.72 5.53
CA THR A 49 -2.80 18.13 5.17
C THR A 49 -2.70 18.34 3.65
N GLU A 50 -2.88 19.56 3.16
CA GLU A 50 -2.80 19.82 1.72
C GLU A 50 -1.44 19.39 1.13
N ASP A 51 -1.48 18.62 0.04
CA ASP A 51 -0.32 18.05 -0.67
C ASP A 51 0.63 17.21 0.22
N TRP A 52 0.13 16.67 1.34
CA TRP A 52 0.97 15.95 2.30
C TRP A 52 1.74 14.78 1.66
N ILE A 53 1.12 14.04 0.73
CA ILE A 53 1.76 12.90 0.05
C ILE A 53 2.98 13.34 -0.75
N THR A 54 2.83 14.36 -1.61
CA THR A 54 3.94 14.88 -2.42
C THR A 54 5.05 15.41 -1.53
N LYS A 55 4.69 16.21 -0.52
CA LYS A 55 5.67 16.75 0.44
C LYS A 55 6.42 15.64 1.18
N THR A 56 5.73 14.58 1.57
CA THR A 56 6.32 13.42 2.26
C THR A 56 7.28 12.66 1.35
N ILE A 57 6.88 12.39 0.10
CA ILE A 57 7.76 11.74 -0.89
C ILE A 57 9.02 12.57 -1.10
N ASP A 58 8.90 13.88 -1.32
CA ASP A 58 10.03 14.78 -1.55
C ASP A 58 10.94 14.87 -0.32
N LYS A 59 10.35 14.90 0.88
CA LYS A 59 11.09 14.95 2.14
C LYS A 59 11.92 13.68 2.35
N ILE A 60 11.31 12.51 2.16
CA ILE A 60 12.00 11.23 2.27
C ILE A 60 13.09 11.12 1.21
N ASP A 61 12.80 11.51 -0.02
CA ASP A 61 13.77 11.50 -1.11
C ASP A 61 14.99 12.36 -0.78
N SER A 62 14.78 13.58 -0.26
CA SER A 62 15.86 14.46 0.19
C SER A 62 16.67 13.83 1.32
N MET A 63 16.02 13.21 2.31
CA MET A 63 16.70 12.56 3.43
C MET A 63 17.60 11.40 2.97
N LEU A 64 17.09 10.54 2.09
CA LEU A 64 17.79 9.33 1.65
C LEU A 64 18.84 9.61 0.57
N SER A 65 18.59 10.56 -0.34
CA SER A 65 19.55 10.92 -1.40
C SER A 65 20.82 11.59 -0.86
N ASN A 66 20.80 12.10 0.38
CA ASN A 66 22.00 12.57 1.07
C ASN A 66 22.89 11.43 1.61
N LYS A 67 22.33 10.23 1.76
CA LYS A 67 23.00 9.06 2.36
C LYS A 67 23.34 7.97 1.34
N TYR A 68 22.52 7.83 0.31
CA TYR A 68 22.53 6.68 -0.60
C TYR A 68 22.42 7.10 -2.06
N THR A 69 23.14 6.41 -2.93
CA THR A 69 22.89 6.45 -4.38
C THR A 69 21.57 5.75 -4.74
N PRO A 70 21.00 5.99 -5.93
CA PRO A 70 19.82 5.26 -6.39
C PRO A 70 19.98 3.72 -6.35
N GLU A 71 21.16 3.21 -6.69
CA GLU A 71 21.46 1.78 -6.63
C GLU A 71 21.49 1.25 -5.19
N GLU A 72 22.07 2.01 -4.26
CA GLU A 72 22.12 1.67 -2.84
C GLU A 72 20.72 1.68 -2.21
N ARG A 73 19.87 2.64 -2.58
CA ARG A 73 18.47 2.69 -2.13
C ARG A 73 17.68 1.47 -2.56
N ARG A 74 17.86 1.01 -3.81
CA ARG A 74 17.24 -0.24 -4.29
C ARG A 74 17.75 -1.46 -3.51
N ALA A 75 19.02 -1.45 -3.11
CA ALA A 75 19.64 -2.53 -2.36
C ALA A 75 19.22 -2.58 -0.88
N LEU A 76 18.57 -1.55 -0.33
CA LEU A 76 18.05 -1.55 1.06
C LEU A 76 17.14 -2.76 1.30
N TYR A 77 16.28 -3.13 0.35
CA TYR A 77 15.41 -4.29 0.47
C TYR A 77 16.12 -5.64 0.31
N GLY A 78 17.37 -5.66 -0.14
CA GLY A 78 18.13 -6.89 -0.39
C GLY A 78 18.75 -7.51 0.85
N LYS A 79 18.80 -6.79 1.99
CA LYS A 79 19.42 -7.24 3.23
C LYS A 79 18.63 -6.79 4.45
N TYR A 80 18.60 -7.65 5.47
CA TYR A 80 18.08 -7.26 6.78
C TYR A 80 18.96 -6.13 7.37
N PRO A 81 18.36 -5.07 7.94
CA PRO A 81 19.13 -3.96 8.49
C PRO A 81 20.02 -4.41 9.65
N GLU A 82 21.23 -3.85 9.73
CA GLU A 82 22.21 -4.18 10.78
C GLU A 82 22.21 -3.16 11.93
N THR A 83 21.65 -1.99 11.69
CA THR A 83 21.56 -0.89 12.66
C THR A 83 20.17 -0.29 12.65
N ILE A 84 19.78 0.36 13.74
CA ILE A 84 18.49 1.04 13.83
C ILE A 84 18.35 2.14 12.79
N GLU A 85 19.41 2.89 12.48
CA GLU A 85 19.39 3.87 11.39
C GLU A 85 19.09 3.21 10.04
N LYS A 86 19.75 2.08 9.70
CA LYS A 86 19.47 1.36 8.45
C LYS A 86 18.04 0.81 8.43
N ALA A 87 17.49 0.42 9.59
CA ALA A 87 16.11 -0.04 9.69
C ALA A 87 15.10 1.10 9.46
N ILE A 88 15.37 2.28 9.99
CA ILE A 88 14.57 3.49 9.75
C ILE A 88 14.67 3.93 8.30
N ASP A 89 15.88 3.97 7.72
CA ASP A 89 16.09 4.33 6.31
C ASP A 89 15.40 3.33 5.37
N TRP A 90 15.38 2.03 5.73
CA TRP A 90 14.60 1.01 5.04
C TRP A 90 13.09 1.28 5.10
N GLU A 91 12.57 1.63 6.28
CA GLU A 91 11.15 1.91 6.45
C GLU A 91 10.70 3.20 5.75
N LEU A 92 11.55 4.24 5.76
CA LEU A 92 11.32 5.47 5.00
C LEU A 92 11.24 5.19 3.49
N GLN A 93 12.17 4.39 2.96
CA GLN A 93 12.12 3.96 1.56
C GLN A 93 10.84 3.17 1.27
N GLY A 94 10.48 2.24 2.17
CA GLY A 94 9.21 1.51 2.16
C GLY A 94 8.00 2.41 2.05
N TYR A 95 7.93 3.40 2.94
CA TYR A 95 6.78 4.28 3.03
C TYR A 95 6.67 5.19 1.81
N MET A 96 7.79 5.68 1.28
CA MET A 96 7.81 6.42 0.01
C MET A 96 7.32 5.57 -1.17
N ASP A 97 7.74 4.30 -1.26
CA ASP A 97 7.29 3.39 -2.32
C ASP A 97 5.79 3.08 -2.16
N PHE A 98 5.32 2.83 -0.94
CA PHE A 98 3.89 2.67 -0.62
C PHE A 98 3.05 3.86 -1.08
N LEU A 99 3.51 5.09 -0.81
CA LEU A 99 2.83 6.30 -1.27
C LEU A 99 2.81 6.41 -2.80
N ARG A 100 3.91 6.07 -3.48
CA ARG A 100 4.00 6.09 -4.95
C ARG A 100 3.09 5.07 -5.62
N ASP A 101 2.97 3.88 -5.05
CA ASP A 101 2.12 2.83 -5.59
C ASP A 101 0.62 3.16 -5.43
N ASN A 102 0.27 3.99 -4.45
CA ASN A 102 -1.11 4.26 -4.05
C ASN A 102 -1.55 5.72 -4.27
N SER A 103 -0.76 6.49 -5.02
CA SER A 103 -1.10 7.87 -5.39
C SER A 103 -0.60 8.23 -6.78
N ILE A 104 -1.27 9.19 -7.42
CA ILE A 104 -0.83 9.81 -8.67
C ILE A 104 -0.85 11.32 -8.48
N ASP A 105 0.27 11.98 -8.77
CA ASP A 105 0.45 13.43 -8.59
C ASP A 105 0.06 13.91 -7.16
N GLY A 106 0.40 13.11 -6.14
CA GLY A 106 0.10 13.41 -4.74
C GLY A 106 -1.35 13.15 -4.31
N LYS A 107 -2.20 12.67 -5.23
CA LYS A 107 -3.61 12.35 -4.94
C LYS A 107 -3.76 10.84 -4.70
N PRO A 108 -4.38 10.41 -3.58
CA PRO A 108 -4.69 9.01 -3.36
C PRO A 108 -5.50 8.40 -4.50
N THR A 109 -5.11 7.21 -4.96
CA THR A 109 -5.96 6.38 -5.82
C THR A 109 -7.18 5.88 -5.03
N ILE A 110 -8.16 5.27 -5.70
CA ILE A 110 -9.27 4.58 -4.99
C ILE A 110 -8.71 3.53 -4.01
N GLU A 111 -7.70 2.76 -4.44
CA GLU A 111 -6.99 1.82 -3.56
C GLU A 111 -6.31 2.53 -2.40
N GLY A 112 -5.58 3.61 -2.68
CA GLY A 112 -4.94 4.44 -1.67
C GLY A 112 -5.93 4.93 -0.60
N LYS A 113 -7.12 5.39 -1.01
CA LYS A 113 -8.18 5.79 -0.08
C LYS A 113 -8.68 4.60 0.75
N MET A 114 -8.89 3.46 0.12
CA MET A 114 -9.35 2.22 0.78
C MET A 114 -8.37 1.68 1.84
N ILE A 115 -7.07 1.97 1.69
CA ILE A 115 -6.02 1.53 2.62
C ILE A 115 -5.54 2.64 3.58
N GLY A 116 -6.21 3.79 3.59
CA GLY A 116 -6.04 4.83 4.61
C GLY A 116 -5.29 6.09 4.20
N LEU A 117 -5.03 6.32 2.91
CA LEU A 117 -4.46 7.60 2.42
C LEU A 117 -5.51 8.72 2.26
N GLY A 118 -6.79 8.36 2.33
CA GLY A 118 -7.92 9.30 2.32
C GLY A 118 -8.44 9.59 3.73
N THR A 119 -9.68 10.07 3.81
CA THR A 119 -10.39 10.21 5.09
C THR A 119 -10.84 8.86 5.64
N LYS A 120 -11.16 8.81 6.94
CA LYS A 120 -11.67 7.59 7.59
C LYS A 120 -13.03 7.17 7.05
N GLU A 121 -13.86 8.15 6.66
CA GLU A 121 -15.15 7.94 6.02
C GLU A 121 -14.99 7.31 4.65
N GLU A 122 -14.08 7.82 3.81
CA GLU A 122 -13.77 7.25 2.50
C GLU A 122 -13.22 5.82 2.62
N GLU A 123 -12.31 5.59 3.58
CA GLU A 123 -11.75 4.25 3.86
C GLU A 123 -12.86 3.25 4.21
N ALA A 124 -13.73 3.61 5.17
CA ALA A 124 -14.81 2.75 5.64
C ALA A 124 -15.84 2.46 4.54
N ASP A 125 -16.22 3.46 3.76
CA ASP A 125 -17.19 3.35 2.68
C ASP A 125 -16.67 2.45 1.54
N LEU A 126 -15.43 2.66 1.10
CA LEU A 126 -14.80 1.83 0.07
C LEU A 126 -14.63 0.38 0.52
N ARG A 127 -14.18 0.15 1.76
CA ARG A 127 -14.05 -1.21 2.30
C ARG A 127 -15.40 -1.92 2.38
N ALA A 128 -16.43 -1.26 2.92
CA ALA A 128 -17.77 -1.84 3.00
C ALA A 128 -18.33 -2.19 1.61
N PHE A 129 -18.11 -1.32 0.61
CA PHE A 129 -18.48 -1.61 -0.76
C PHE A 129 -17.73 -2.84 -1.31
N MET A 130 -16.40 -2.88 -1.19
CA MET A 130 -15.60 -3.98 -1.71
C MET A 130 -15.92 -5.32 -1.04
N ASP A 131 -16.16 -5.32 0.27
CA ASP A 131 -16.61 -6.49 1.02
C ASP A 131 -17.95 -7.00 0.51
N SER A 132 -18.91 -6.11 0.21
CA SER A 132 -20.21 -6.48 -0.36
C SER A 132 -20.11 -7.15 -1.73
N MET A 133 -19.03 -6.88 -2.49
CA MET A 133 -18.81 -7.40 -3.85
C MET A 133 -17.95 -8.68 -3.88
N SER A 134 -17.36 -9.05 -2.75
CA SER A 134 -16.43 -10.18 -2.59
C SER A 134 -17.11 -11.56 -2.53
N SER A 135 -18.43 -11.62 -2.32
CA SER A 135 -19.08 -12.82 -1.80
C SER A 135 -19.40 -13.94 -2.82
N LEU A 136 -19.28 -13.72 -4.15
CA LEU A 136 -19.91 -14.65 -5.10
C LEU A 136 -19.08 -15.14 -6.32
N TYR A 137 -18.04 -14.45 -6.78
CA TYR A 137 -17.25 -14.90 -7.95
C TYR A 137 -15.82 -14.33 -7.92
N PRO A 138 -14.80 -15.01 -8.47
CA PRO A 138 -13.40 -14.61 -8.33
C PRO A 138 -13.22 -13.14 -8.70
N ASN A 139 -12.59 -12.41 -7.79
CA ASN A 139 -12.48 -10.96 -7.73
C ASN A 139 -11.51 -10.38 -8.80
N ASN A 140 -11.15 -11.18 -9.80
CA ASN A 140 -10.03 -10.92 -10.71
C ASN A 140 -10.48 -10.42 -12.09
N ASN A 141 -11.56 -9.64 -12.15
CA ASN A 141 -11.93 -8.97 -13.40
C ASN A 141 -11.02 -7.75 -13.61
N LYS A 142 -10.19 -7.81 -14.65
CA LYS A 142 -9.19 -6.77 -14.99
C LYS A 142 -9.80 -5.38 -15.18
N GLU A 143 -11.01 -5.30 -15.74
CA GLU A 143 -11.72 -4.03 -15.98
C GLU A 143 -12.14 -3.38 -14.65
N SER A 144 -12.63 -4.16 -13.68
CA SER A 144 -12.98 -3.67 -12.35
C SER A 144 -11.75 -3.31 -11.51
N LEU A 145 -10.69 -4.11 -11.58
CA LEU A 145 -9.46 -3.88 -10.81
C LEU A 145 -8.69 -2.65 -11.31
N SER A 146 -8.73 -2.33 -12.61
CA SER A 146 -8.06 -1.13 -13.13
C SER A 146 -8.67 0.18 -12.62
N LEU A 147 -9.92 0.16 -12.12
CA LEU A 147 -10.56 1.32 -11.54
C LEU A 147 -9.94 1.69 -10.17
N LEU A 148 -9.33 0.74 -9.47
CA LEU A 148 -8.69 0.96 -8.17
C LEU A 148 -7.52 1.94 -8.25
N SER A 149 -6.81 1.97 -9.38
CA SER A 149 -5.67 2.86 -9.61
C SER A 149 -6.05 4.28 -10.07
N ARG A 150 -7.34 4.62 -10.13
CA ARG A 150 -7.81 5.94 -10.62
C ARG A 150 -7.80 6.97 -9.50
N THR A 151 -7.49 8.22 -9.85
CA THR A 151 -7.53 9.39 -8.94
C THR A 151 -8.58 10.43 -9.33
N ASP A 152 -9.15 10.30 -10.53
CA ASP A 152 -10.10 11.25 -11.12
C ASP A 152 -11.58 10.88 -10.89
N LEU A 153 -11.84 9.69 -10.34
CA LEU A 153 -13.20 9.24 -10.02
C LEU A 153 -13.61 9.70 -8.63
N SER A 154 -14.86 10.14 -8.50
CA SER A 154 -15.52 10.13 -7.18
C SER A 154 -15.78 8.69 -6.72
N ILE A 155 -15.98 8.50 -5.41
CA ILE A 155 -16.29 7.19 -4.84
C ILE A 155 -17.58 6.61 -5.44
N GLU A 156 -18.60 7.42 -5.65
CA GLU A 156 -19.88 6.97 -6.23
C GLU A 156 -19.75 6.56 -7.72
N GLU A 157 -18.95 7.30 -8.50
CA GLU A 157 -18.63 6.90 -9.87
C GLU A 157 -17.84 5.61 -9.91
N PHE A 158 -16.84 5.46 -9.02
CA PHE A 158 -16.10 4.22 -8.86
C PHE A 158 -17.03 3.05 -8.55
N LYS A 159 -17.88 3.15 -7.53
CA LYS A 159 -18.83 2.09 -7.14
C LYS A 159 -19.73 1.68 -8.32
N THR A 160 -20.25 2.67 -9.04
CA THR A 160 -21.11 2.45 -10.20
C THR A 160 -20.38 1.71 -11.32
N LEU A 161 -19.18 2.16 -11.69
CA LEU A 161 -18.39 1.53 -12.74
C LEU A 161 -17.92 0.13 -12.34
N PHE A 162 -17.51 -0.03 -11.08
CA PHE A 162 -17.06 -1.31 -10.54
C PHE A 162 -18.20 -2.34 -10.56
N ALA A 163 -19.41 -1.96 -10.12
CA ALA A 163 -20.57 -2.83 -10.16
C ALA A 163 -20.95 -3.24 -11.60
N LYS A 164 -20.93 -2.30 -12.55
CA LYS A 164 -21.18 -2.60 -13.97
C LYS A 164 -20.14 -3.56 -14.56
N ALA A 165 -18.86 -3.34 -14.28
CA ALA A 165 -17.79 -4.22 -14.75
C ALA A 165 -17.93 -5.64 -14.17
N ARG A 166 -18.35 -5.75 -12.91
CA ARG A 166 -18.63 -7.04 -12.25
C ARG A 166 -19.85 -7.73 -12.85
N GLU A 167 -20.97 -7.03 -13.05
CA GLU A 167 -22.17 -7.60 -13.66
C GLU A 167 -21.89 -8.15 -15.06
N LYS A 168 -21.13 -7.41 -15.87
CA LYS A 168 -20.68 -7.84 -17.19
C LYS A 168 -19.83 -9.11 -17.09
N ALA A 169 -18.86 -9.15 -16.18
CA ALA A 169 -18.01 -10.33 -15.99
C ALA A 169 -18.82 -11.58 -15.61
N THR A 170 -19.83 -11.43 -14.74
CA THR A 170 -20.73 -12.52 -14.37
C THR A 170 -21.52 -13.02 -15.58
N LYS A 171 -22.10 -12.11 -16.37
CA LYS A 171 -22.85 -12.46 -17.59
C LYS A 171 -21.99 -13.18 -18.61
N ASP A 172 -20.76 -12.72 -18.84
CA ASP A 172 -19.81 -13.34 -19.77
C ASP A 172 -19.51 -14.80 -19.36
N VAL A 173 -19.31 -15.05 -18.06
CA VAL A 173 -19.07 -16.41 -17.53
C VAL A 173 -20.32 -17.30 -17.66
N GLU A 174 -21.50 -16.77 -17.39
CA GLU A 174 -22.75 -17.50 -17.57
C GLU A 174 -22.99 -17.89 -19.03
N GLU A 175 -22.71 -16.98 -19.96
CA GLU A 175 -22.84 -17.22 -21.40
C GLU A 175 -21.84 -18.27 -21.88
N GLN A 176 -20.57 -18.17 -21.46
CA GLN A 176 -19.55 -19.20 -21.74
C GLN A 176 -19.97 -20.58 -21.20
N ARG A 177 -20.51 -20.66 -19.98
CA ARG A 177 -21.01 -21.92 -19.41
C ARG A 177 -22.15 -22.51 -20.21
N LYS A 178 -23.11 -21.68 -20.65
CA LYS A 178 -24.21 -22.13 -21.51
C LYS A 178 -23.71 -22.68 -22.84
N GLN A 179 -22.71 -22.03 -23.43
CA GLN A 179 -22.09 -22.48 -24.68
C GLN A 179 -21.39 -23.83 -24.50
N ILE A 180 -20.58 -24.00 -23.44
CA ILE A 180 -19.91 -25.27 -23.13
C ILE A 180 -20.92 -26.41 -22.95
N ILE A 181 -21.98 -26.19 -22.18
CA ILE A 181 -23.03 -27.21 -21.95
C ILE A 181 -23.69 -27.61 -23.27
N LYS A 182 -23.94 -26.65 -24.17
CA LYS A 182 -24.53 -26.91 -25.48
C LYS A 182 -23.58 -27.72 -26.38
N GLU A 183 -22.30 -27.35 -26.42
CA GLU A 183 -21.26 -28.07 -27.19
C GLU A 183 -21.09 -29.51 -26.68
N GLU A 184 -21.11 -29.73 -25.35
CA GLU A 184 -21.06 -31.08 -24.76
C GLU A 184 -22.30 -31.93 -25.11
N GLN A 185 -23.49 -31.33 -25.12
CA GLN A 185 -24.72 -32.02 -25.52
C GLN A 185 -24.69 -32.43 -26.99
N GLU A 186 -24.18 -31.57 -27.88
CA GLU A 186 -24.02 -31.87 -29.31
C GLU A 186 -22.95 -32.94 -29.55
N TYR A 187 -21.86 -32.94 -28.79
CA TYR A 187 -20.83 -33.98 -28.87
C TYR A 187 -21.34 -35.35 -28.44
N ASN A 188 -22.07 -35.43 -27.31
CA ASN A 188 -22.59 -36.69 -26.77
C ASN A 188 -23.77 -37.29 -27.57
N ALA A 189 -24.35 -36.51 -28.50
CA ALA A 189 -25.45 -36.95 -29.36
C ALA A 189 -24.99 -37.60 -30.69
N ASN A 190 -23.68 -37.62 -30.97
CA ASN A 190 -23.06 -38.24 -32.14
C ASN A 190 -22.23 -39.47 -31.77
#